data_AF-A0A3R8ZB61-F1
#
_entry.id   AF-A0A3R8ZB61-F1
#
_cell.length_a   1.000
_cell.length_b   1.000
_cell.length_c   1.000
_cell.angle_alpha   90.00
_cell.angle_beta   90.00
_cell.angle_gamma   90.00
#
_symmetry.space_group_name_H-M   'P 1'
#
loop_
_entity.id
_entity.type
_entity.pdbx_description
1 polymer ?
#
loop_
_entity_poly.entity_id
_entity_poly.type
_entity_poly.pdbx_seq_one_letter_code
_entity_poly.pdbx_strand_id
1 'polypeptide(L)'
;MTAQARIHTVLARALQPRRPLTVSQWCDEHMRLSTKGSSKAGRWVTDRNPPLREPMDNMSARSPVHDQACMFPIQFGKSQIATNSIAYWMDYAPAPIMYALPGEASMNKWVNQKLNPMIEVCKAVRKALSSTASRDSSNQRTFKDFAGGQLYVEHMGSPQRLKSTTVKNLVVDEIDEAPQVLLTGDDPVKMLDGRTSSFPTTYKRL
;
A
#
# COMPACT_ATOMS: atom_id res chain seq x y z
N MET A 1 24.27 -20.57 -30.92
CA MET A 1 23.17 -20.86 -29.96
C MET A 1 21.91 -21.17 -30.77
N THR A 2 21.36 -22.38 -30.69
CA THR A 2 20.21 -22.82 -31.49
C THR A 2 18.90 -22.14 -31.03
N ALA A 3 17.89 -22.07 -31.91
CA ALA A 3 16.59 -21.48 -31.60
C ALA A 3 15.93 -22.11 -30.35
N GLN A 4 16.07 -23.43 -30.20
CA GLN A 4 15.59 -24.18 -29.04
C GLN A 4 16.23 -23.71 -27.73
N ALA A 5 17.55 -23.49 -27.70
CA ALA A 5 18.25 -22.99 -26.50
C ALA A 5 17.77 -21.59 -26.10
N ARG A 6 17.47 -20.72 -27.08
CA ARG A 6 16.89 -19.39 -26.82
C ARG A 6 15.48 -19.49 -26.24
N ILE A 7 14.62 -20.33 -26.82
CA ILE A 7 13.26 -20.56 -26.32
C ILE A 7 13.28 -21.09 -24.88
N HIS A 8 14.12 -22.09 -24.60
CA HIS A 8 14.25 -22.66 -23.25
C HIS A 8 14.75 -21.61 -22.24
N THR A 9 15.69 -20.76 -22.63
CA THR A 9 16.19 -19.67 -21.76
C THR A 9 15.11 -18.65 -21.45
N VAL A 10 14.31 -18.25 -22.45
CA VAL A 10 13.21 -17.30 -22.26
C VAL A 10 12.12 -17.91 -21.39
N LEU A 11 11.72 -19.16 -21.65
CA LEU A 11 10.73 -19.88 -20.83
C LEU A 11 11.21 -20.05 -19.39
N ALA A 12 12.45 -20.45 -19.17
CA ALA A 12 13.01 -20.60 -17.82
C ALA A 12 12.98 -19.28 -17.05
N ARG A 13 13.31 -18.15 -17.70
CA ARG A 13 13.21 -16.82 -17.08
C ARG A 13 11.76 -16.38 -16.82
N ALA A 14 10.83 -16.73 -17.71
CA ALA A 14 9.42 -16.36 -17.58
C ALA A 14 8.70 -17.20 -16.51
N LEU A 15 9.08 -18.46 -16.34
CA LEU A 15 8.51 -19.40 -15.36
C LEU A 15 9.22 -19.33 -14.00
N GLN A 16 10.35 -18.62 -13.89
CA GLN A 16 11.10 -18.52 -12.65
C GLN A 16 10.21 -17.89 -11.55
N PRO A 17 10.13 -18.52 -10.36
CA PRO A 17 9.41 -17.93 -9.24
C PRO A 17 9.95 -16.54 -8.90
N ARG A 18 9.05 -15.62 -8.57
CA ARG A 18 9.44 -14.26 -8.14
C ARG A 18 10.39 -14.34 -6.93
N ARG A 19 11.53 -13.62 -7.03
CA ARG A 19 12.53 -13.50 -5.95
C ARG A 19 11.84 -13.00 -4.69
N PRO A 20 11.92 -13.67 -3.52
CA PRO A 20 11.18 -13.30 -2.32
C PRO A 20 11.67 -11.97 -1.71
N LEU A 21 11.25 -10.85 -2.30
CA LEU A 21 11.61 -9.51 -1.83
C LEU A 21 10.79 -9.14 -0.60
N THR A 22 11.46 -8.54 0.38
CA THR A 22 10.79 -7.77 1.43
C THR A 22 10.35 -6.41 0.90
N VAL A 23 9.50 -5.70 1.66
CA VAL A 23 9.09 -4.34 1.30
C VAL A 23 10.30 -3.42 1.18
N SER A 24 11.24 -3.45 2.14
CA SER A 24 12.41 -2.55 2.08
C SER A 24 13.29 -2.84 0.85
N GLN A 25 13.52 -4.11 0.53
CA GLN A 25 14.29 -4.53 -0.65
C GLN A 25 13.60 -4.09 -1.95
N TRP A 26 12.29 -4.31 -2.06
CA TRP A 26 11.52 -3.83 -3.20
C TRP A 26 11.57 -2.31 -3.32
N CYS A 27 11.50 -1.59 -2.20
CA CYS A 27 11.61 -0.13 -2.20
C CYS A 27 12.98 0.35 -2.68
N ASP A 28 14.05 -0.29 -2.23
CA ASP A 28 15.40 0.02 -2.70
C ASP A 28 15.56 -0.28 -4.21
N GLU A 29 14.90 -1.31 -4.75
CA GLU A 29 14.92 -1.59 -6.19
C GLU A 29 14.06 -0.58 -7.00
N HIS A 30 12.82 -0.32 -6.56
CA HIS A 30 11.78 0.29 -7.40
C HIS A 30 11.24 1.64 -6.91
N MET A 31 11.20 1.89 -5.60
CA MET A 31 10.51 3.06 -5.05
C MET A 31 11.24 4.36 -5.38
N ARG A 32 10.46 5.40 -5.67
CA ARG A 32 10.96 6.74 -6.01
C ARG A 32 10.16 7.78 -5.21
N LEU A 33 10.86 8.79 -4.72
CA LEU A 33 10.29 9.91 -3.97
C LEU A 33 10.14 11.13 -4.88
N SER A 34 8.96 11.74 -4.86
CA SER A 34 8.67 12.98 -5.60
C SER A 34 9.30 14.20 -4.91
N THR A 35 9.69 15.20 -5.69
CA THR A 35 10.11 16.52 -5.20
C THR A 35 9.00 17.24 -4.43
N LYS A 36 7.73 16.91 -4.70
CA LYS A 36 6.56 17.49 -4.02
C LYS A 36 6.44 17.05 -2.56
N GLY A 37 6.97 15.88 -2.21
CA GLY A 37 6.72 15.22 -0.92
C GLY A 37 7.97 14.81 -0.14
N SER A 38 9.17 15.09 -0.65
CA SER A 38 10.44 14.70 -0.04
C SER A 38 11.53 15.74 -0.30
N SER A 39 12.34 16.02 0.73
CA SER A 39 13.56 16.84 0.63
C SER A 39 14.66 16.16 -0.17
N LYS A 40 14.60 14.83 -0.32
CA LYS A 40 15.54 14.02 -1.12
C LYS A 40 14.76 13.25 -2.17
N ALA A 41 14.44 13.93 -3.27
CA ALA A 41 13.77 13.31 -4.41
C ALA A 41 14.65 12.23 -5.08
N GLY A 42 14.00 11.34 -5.82
CA GLY A 42 14.68 10.28 -6.56
C GLY A 42 14.62 8.93 -5.84
N ARG A 43 15.69 8.14 -5.93
CA ARG A 43 15.72 6.76 -5.42
C ARG A 43 15.51 6.71 -3.89
N TRP A 44 14.56 5.87 -3.47
CA TRP A 44 14.44 5.46 -2.06
C TRP A 44 15.70 4.70 -1.64
N VAL A 45 16.16 4.99 -0.42
CA VAL A 45 17.30 4.27 0.18
C VAL A 45 16.94 4.01 1.62
N THR A 46 16.65 2.75 1.96
CA THR A 46 16.24 2.33 3.31
C THR A 46 17.28 2.73 4.36
N ASP A 47 18.57 2.61 4.04
CA ASP A 47 19.67 2.97 4.94
C ASP A 47 19.72 4.45 5.34
N ARG A 48 18.97 5.34 4.68
CA ARG A 48 18.88 6.75 5.11
C ARG A 48 18.08 6.91 6.40
N ASN A 49 17.19 5.98 6.71
CA ASN A 49 16.47 5.92 7.96
C ASN A 49 16.28 4.45 8.37
N PRO A 50 17.35 3.79 8.86
CA PRO A 50 17.36 2.35 9.14
C PRO A 50 16.21 1.85 10.02
N PRO A 51 15.73 2.61 11.04
CA PRO A 51 14.57 2.20 11.84
C PRO A 51 13.27 1.95 11.06
N LEU A 52 13.14 2.41 9.82
CA LEU A 52 11.96 2.13 8.99
C LEU A 52 11.97 0.71 8.39
N ARG A 53 13.13 0.04 8.37
CA ARG A 53 13.30 -1.26 7.68
C ARG A 53 12.41 -2.34 8.25
N GLU A 54 12.51 -2.60 9.55
CA GLU A 54 11.75 -3.68 10.19
C GLU A 54 10.24 -3.46 10.05
N PRO A 55 9.69 -2.26 10.32
CA PRO A 55 8.29 -1.98 10.05
C PRO A 55 7.84 -2.24 8.61
N MET A 56 8.66 -1.88 7.63
CA MET A 56 8.36 -2.20 6.23
C MET A 56 8.40 -3.71 6.00
N ASP A 57 9.44 -4.40 6.48
CA ASP A 57 9.64 -5.81 6.21
C ASP A 57 8.57 -6.70 6.87
N ASN A 58 8.01 -6.27 8.01
CA ASN A 58 6.85 -6.90 8.65
C ASN A 58 5.61 -6.93 7.74
N MET A 59 5.47 -5.95 6.86
CA MET A 59 4.37 -5.84 5.89
C MET A 59 4.62 -6.64 4.59
N SER A 60 5.74 -7.35 4.49
CA SER A 60 6.06 -8.21 3.34
C SER A 60 5.13 -9.40 3.23
N ALA A 61 4.92 -9.90 2.02
CA ALA A 61 3.99 -11.02 1.75
C ALA A 61 4.34 -12.32 2.48
N ARG A 62 5.63 -12.52 2.81
CA ARG A 62 6.15 -13.71 3.49
C ARG A 62 6.43 -13.50 4.98
N SER A 63 6.21 -12.29 5.50
CA SER A 63 6.37 -12.04 6.93
C SER A 63 5.25 -12.74 7.71
N PRO A 64 5.53 -13.32 8.89
CA PRO A 64 4.51 -13.91 9.76
C PRO A 64 3.70 -12.86 10.54
N VAL A 65 4.11 -11.58 10.53
CA VAL A 65 3.44 -10.51 11.28
C VAL A 65 2.12 -10.15 10.63
N HIS A 66 1.01 -10.28 11.34
CA HIS A 66 -0.31 -9.91 10.84
C HIS A 66 -0.73 -8.51 11.27
N ASP A 67 -0.46 -8.17 12.52
CA ASP A 67 -0.81 -6.91 13.15
C ASP A 67 0.43 -6.15 13.57
N GLN A 68 0.48 -4.88 13.22
CA GLN A 68 1.56 -4.01 13.60
C GLN A 68 1.00 -2.63 13.97
N ALA A 69 1.33 -2.16 15.17
CA ALA A 69 1.10 -0.78 15.56
C ALA A 69 2.42 0.00 15.60
N CYS A 70 2.44 1.19 15.02
CA CYS A 70 3.64 2.03 14.91
C CYS A 70 3.52 3.32 15.73
N MET A 71 4.02 3.32 16.97
CA MET A 71 4.14 4.53 17.78
C MET A 71 5.51 5.19 17.58
N PHE A 72 5.56 6.23 16.75
CA PHE A 72 6.81 6.96 16.44
C PHE A 72 6.68 8.45 16.77
N PRO A 73 7.78 9.21 16.82
CA PRO A 73 7.76 10.67 16.82
C PRO A 73 7.13 11.26 15.55
N ILE A 74 6.71 12.51 15.61
CA ILE A 74 6.26 13.28 14.43
C ILE A 74 7.37 13.34 13.37
N GLN A 75 6.98 13.38 12.10
CA GLN A 75 7.90 13.51 10.95
C GLN A 75 9.01 12.43 10.85
N PHE A 76 8.84 11.28 11.52
CA PHE A 76 9.82 10.18 11.48
C PHE A 76 9.75 9.32 10.21
N GLY A 77 8.69 9.45 9.41
CA GLY A 77 8.49 8.65 8.19
C GLY A 77 7.43 7.56 8.31
N LYS A 78 6.54 7.62 9.32
CA LYS A 78 5.42 6.68 9.51
C LYS A 78 4.59 6.47 8.24
N SER A 79 4.07 7.55 7.66
CA SER A 79 3.26 7.46 6.44
C SER A 79 4.04 6.89 5.25
N GLN A 80 5.38 6.93 5.29
CA GLN A 80 6.21 6.32 4.25
C GLN A 80 6.29 4.80 4.38
N ILE A 81 6.26 4.25 5.59
CA ILE A 81 6.12 2.80 5.82
C ILE A 81 4.84 2.31 5.14
N ALA A 82 3.73 2.99 5.37
CA ALA A 82 2.45 2.63 4.79
C ALA A 82 2.42 2.80 3.27
N THR A 83 2.90 3.94 2.76
CA THR A 83 2.97 4.22 1.32
C THR A 83 3.85 3.19 0.59
N ASN A 84 4.99 2.83 1.17
CA ASN A 84 5.90 1.81 0.64
C ASN A 84 5.26 0.42 0.64
N SER A 85 4.54 0.07 1.70
CA SER A 85 3.83 -1.21 1.81
C SER A 85 2.74 -1.35 0.75
N ILE A 86 1.95 -0.28 0.52
CA ILE A 86 0.94 -0.24 -0.55
C ILE A 86 1.61 -0.41 -1.92
N ALA A 87 2.69 0.32 -2.19
CA ALA A 87 3.40 0.24 -3.45
C ALA A 87 3.92 -1.19 -3.73
N TYR A 88 4.49 -1.83 -2.70
CA TYR A 88 4.90 -3.23 -2.75
C TYR A 88 3.73 -4.19 -3.01
N TRP A 89 2.60 -4.02 -2.32
CA TRP A 89 1.43 -4.88 -2.55
C TRP A 89 0.85 -4.68 -3.94
N MET A 90 0.79 -3.46 -4.47
CA MET A 90 0.27 -3.21 -5.81
C MET A 90 1.10 -3.91 -6.90
N ASP A 91 2.42 -3.89 -6.80
CA ASP A 91 3.32 -4.42 -7.85
C ASP A 91 3.74 -5.88 -7.61
N TYR A 92 4.12 -6.22 -6.38
CA TYR A 92 4.83 -7.45 -6.08
C TYR A 92 3.94 -8.52 -5.43
N ALA A 93 2.97 -8.12 -4.60
CA ALA A 93 2.04 -9.03 -3.94
C ALA A 93 0.56 -8.55 -4.01
N PRO A 94 -0.05 -8.51 -5.21
CA PRO A 94 -1.38 -7.95 -5.41
C PRO A 94 -2.45 -8.60 -4.55
N ALA A 95 -3.28 -7.75 -3.94
CA ALA A 95 -4.47 -8.12 -3.18
C ALA A 95 -5.39 -6.91 -3.02
N PRO A 96 -6.62 -7.07 -2.54
CA PRO A 96 -7.44 -5.94 -2.09
C PRO A 96 -6.81 -5.24 -0.88
N ILE A 97 -6.67 -3.90 -0.98
CA ILE A 97 -5.99 -3.02 -0.01
C ILE A 97 -6.97 -1.91 0.42
N MET A 98 -7.01 -1.60 1.71
CA MET A 98 -7.67 -0.39 2.22
C MET A 98 -6.66 0.50 2.94
N TYR A 99 -6.74 1.81 2.69
CA TYR A 99 -6.03 2.85 3.44
C TYR A 99 -7.07 3.79 4.07
N ALA A 100 -7.24 3.69 5.39
CA ALA A 100 -8.20 4.47 6.15
C ALA A 100 -7.52 5.66 6.85
N LEU A 101 -8.10 6.85 6.72
CA LEU A 101 -7.66 8.07 7.41
C LEU A 101 -8.73 8.61 8.36
N PRO A 102 -8.42 9.56 9.25
CA PRO A 102 -9.39 10.11 10.20
C PRO A 102 -10.64 10.71 9.55
N GLY A 103 -10.44 11.55 8.53
CA GLY A 103 -11.51 12.29 7.87
C GLY A 103 -11.33 12.47 6.38
N GLU A 104 -12.35 13.05 5.75
CA GLU A 104 -12.35 13.30 4.30
C GLU A 104 -11.23 14.27 3.88
N ALA A 105 -10.95 15.30 4.70
CA ALA A 105 -9.89 16.26 4.42
C ALA A 105 -8.50 15.61 4.42
N SER A 106 -8.17 14.81 5.43
CA SER A 106 -6.92 14.03 5.52
C SER A 106 -6.80 13.06 4.35
N MET A 107 -7.89 12.38 3.99
CA MET A 107 -7.93 11.46 2.84
C MET A 107 -7.62 12.16 1.53
N ASN A 108 -8.31 13.26 1.26
CA ASN A 108 -8.09 14.06 0.06
C ASN A 108 -6.66 14.64 0.01
N LYS A 109 -6.11 15.03 1.15
CA LYS A 109 -4.73 15.49 1.28
C LYS A 109 -3.74 14.38 0.95
N TRP A 110 -3.91 13.19 1.52
CA TRP A 110 -3.03 12.04 1.27
C TRP A 110 -3.05 11.62 -0.20
N VAL A 111 -4.23 11.54 -0.83
CA VAL A 111 -4.36 11.22 -2.26
C VAL A 111 -3.53 12.19 -3.12
N ASN A 112 -3.69 13.49 -2.87
CA ASN A 112 -3.05 14.53 -3.68
C ASN A 112 -1.54 14.66 -3.41
N GLN A 113 -1.11 14.47 -2.17
CA GLN A 113 0.27 14.74 -1.75
C GLN A 113 1.17 13.50 -1.71
N LYS A 114 0.60 12.30 -1.64
CA LYS A 114 1.34 11.04 -1.49
C LYS A 114 1.03 10.05 -2.60
N LEU A 115 -0.24 9.64 -2.77
CA LEU A 115 -0.62 8.61 -3.74
C LEU A 115 -0.36 9.05 -5.19
N ASN A 116 -0.93 10.19 -5.61
CA ASN A 116 -0.79 10.66 -6.99
C ASN A 116 0.69 10.93 -7.34
N PRO A 117 1.48 11.62 -6.50
CA PRO A 117 2.91 11.77 -6.76
C PRO A 117 3.67 10.44 -6.80
N MET A 118 3.32 9.45 -5.97
CA MET A 118 3.93 8.13 -6.03
C MET A 118 3.67 7.43 -7.37
N ILE A 119 2.41 7.43 -7.84
CA ILE A 119 2.04 6.89 -9.16
C ILE A 119 2.78 7.64 -10.27
N GLU A 120 2.98 8.94 -10.10
CA GLU A 120 3.70 9.78 -11.07
C GLU A 120 5.17 9.33 -11.21
N VAL A 121 5.89 9.11 -10.10
CA VAL A 121 7.35 8.89 -10.14
C VAL A 121 7.79 7.43 -10.07
N CYS A 122 6.96 6.53 -9.55
CA CYS A 122 7.28 5.11 -9.40
C CYS A 122 6.73 4.30 -10.60
N LYS A 123 7.63 3.92 -11.51
CA LYS A 123 7.27 3.16 -12.72
C LYS A 123 6.62 1.81 -12.42
N ALA A 124 7.04 1.13 -11.35
CA ALA A 124 6.50 -0.17 -10.94
C ALA A 124 5.01 -0.05 -10.56
N VAL A 125 4.69 0.88 -9.65
CA VAL A 125 3.31 1.18 -9.24
C VAL A 125 2.45 1.59 -10.44
N ARG A 126 2.97 2.47 -11.31
CA ARG A 126 2.24 2.90 -12.50
C ARG A 126 1.91 1.75 -13.45
N LYS A 127 2.84 0.80 -13.61
CA LYS A 127 2.66 -0.38 -14.46
C LYS A 127 1.64 -1.38 -13.89
N ALA A 128 1.47 -1.41 -12.57
CA ALA A 128 0.50 -2.28 -11.92
C ALA A 128 -0.96 -1.84 -12.18
N LEU A 129 -1.20 -0.53 -12.27
CA LEU A 129 -2.53 0.04 -12.49
C LEU A 129 -3.14 -0.45 -13.81
N SER A 130 -4.43 -0.79 -13.79
CA SER A 130 -5.18 -1.16 -15.01
C SER A 130 -5.40 0.05 -15.92
N SER A 131 -5.51 1.25 -15.33
CA SER A 131 -5.58 2.52 -16.06
C SER A 131 -4.92 3.65 -15.26
N THR A 132 -4.31 4.60 -15.98
CA THR A 132 -3.83 5.87 -15.40
C THR A 132 -4.68 7.06 -15.82
N ALA A 133 -5.73 6.85 -16.64
CA ALA A 133 -6.61 7.91 -17.09
C ALA A 133 -7.59 8.30 -15.98
N SER A 134 -7.77 9.59 -15.69
CA SER A 134 -8.61 10.06 -14.59
C SER A 134 -10.12 9.98 -14.86
N ARG A 135 -10.52 9.69 -16.11
CA ARG A 135 -11.91 9.52 -16.55
C ARG A 135 -12.33 8.04 -16.63
N ASP A 136 -11.43 7.14 -16.25
CA ASP A 136 -11.67 5.71 -16.26
C ASP A 136 -12.24 5.27 -14.91
N SER A 137 -13.29 4.45 -14.92
CA SER A 137 -13.91 3.95 -13.69
C SER A 137 -12.95 3.07 -12.87
N SER A 138 -11.93 2.50 -13.51
CA SER A 138 -10.83 1.75 -12.89
C SER A 138 -9.81 2.64 -12.17
N ASN A 139 -9.85 3.96 -12.35
CA ASN A 139 -8.93 4.91 -11.74
C ASN A 139 -9.64 6.19 -11.28
N GLN A 140 -10.28 6.09 -10.12
CA GLN A 140 -10.96 7.20 -9.47
C GLN A 140 -10.09 7.82 -8.38
N ARG A 141 -10.53 8.93 -7.79
CA ARG A 141 -9.74 9.65 -6.78
C ARG A 141 -9.39 8.78 -5.57
N THR A 142 -10.38 8.06 -5.04
CA THR A 142 -10.27 7.23 -3.84
C THR A 142 -10.27 5.73 -4.14
N PHE A 143 -10.20 5.35 -5.42
CA PHE A 143 -10.22 3.96 -5.84
C PHE A 143 -9.27 3.74 -7.01
N LYS A 144 -8.38 2.75 -6.89
CA LYS A 144 -7.48 2.32 -7.96
C LYS A 144 -7.62 0.83 -8.18
N ASP A 145 -7.92 0.44 -9.41
CA ASP A 145 -7.90 -0.95 -9.85
C ASP A 145 -6.52 -1.29 -10.46
N PHE A 146 -6.03 -2.49 -10.18
CA PHE A 146 -4.73 -2.96 -10.67
C PHE A 146 -4.73 -4.47 -10.84
N ALA A 147 -3.75 -4.99 -11.59
CA ALA A 147 -3.67 -6.41 -11.88
C ALA A 147 -3.53 -7.25 -10.59
N GLY A 148 -4.61 -7.96 -10.23
CA GLY A 148 -4.66 -8.82 -9.04
C GLY A 148 -5.09 -8.12 -7.74
N GLY A 149 -5.58 -6.88 -7.78
CA GLY A 149 -6.08 -6.21 -6.58
C GLY A 149 -6.72 -4.85 -6.81
N GLN A 150 -7.20 -4.26 -5.71
CA GLN A 150 -7.88 -2.97 -5.69
C GLN A 150 -7.40 -2.17 -4.49
N LEU A 151 -7.21 -0.87 -4.63
CA LEU A 151 -6.85 0.05 -3.56
C LEU A 151 -8.05 0.96 -3.28
N TYR A 152 -8.59 0.83 -2.08
CA TYR A 152 -9.62 1.70 -1.53
C TYR A 152 -8.97 2.69 -0.58
N VAL A 153 -9.21 3.98 -0.80
CA VAL A 153 -8.78 5.05 0.11
C VAL A 153 -10.03 5.58 0.78
N GLU A 154 -10.14 5.37 2.09
CA GLU A 154 -11.36 5.66 2.85
C GLU A 154 -11.07 6.55 4.05
N HIS A 155 -12.14 7.03 4.68
CA HIS A 155 -12.04 7.78 5.93
C HIS A 155 -12.96 7.22 7.01
N MET A 156 -12.51 7.31 8.26
CA MET A 156 -13.16 6.70 9.42
C MET A 156 -14.51 7.35 9.75
N GLY A 157 -14.72 8.60 9.36
CA GLY A 157 -16.01 9.30 9.53
C GLY A 157 -17.19 8.76 8.69
N SER A 158 -17.02 7.76 7.81
CA SER A 158 -18.11 7.20 7.00
C SER A 158 -18.39 5.72 7.33
N PRO A 159 -19.31 5.42 8.27
CA PRO A 159 -19.60 4.04 8.66
C PRO A 159 -20.02 3.15 7.47
N GLN A 160 -20.76 3.69 6.51
CA GLN A 160 -21.22 2.93 5.34
C GLN A 160 -20.07 2.40 4.51
N ARG A 161 -19.04 3.24 4.28
CA ARG A 161 -17.86 2.85 3.49
C ARG A 161 -16.94 1.90 4.22
N LEU A 162 -16.84 2.04 5.54
CA LEU A 162 -16.10 1.10 6.39
C LEU A 162 -16.74 -0.30 6.44
N LYS A 163 -18.07 -0.43 6.24
CA LYS A 163 -18.77 -1.74 6.27
C LYS A 163 -18.81 -2.47 4.92
N SER A 164 -18.53 -1.80 3.81
CA SER A 164 -18.84 -2.35 2.48
C SER A 164 -17.79 -3.28 1.91
N THR A 165 -16.53 -3.14 2.31
CA THR A 165 -15.41 -3.68 1.52
C THR A 165 -14.53 -4.61 2.33
N THR A 166 -14.44 -5.87 1.94
CA THR A 166 -13.47 -6.84 2.46
C THR A 166 -12.10 -6.59 1.84
N VAL A 167 -11.04 -6.53 2.65
CA VAL A 167 -9.67 -6.36 2.16
C VAL A 167 -8.70 -7.33 2.82
N LYS A 168 -7.61 -7.66 2.14
CA LYS A 168 -6.53 -8.48 2.70
C LYS A 168 -5.54 -7.63 3.47
N ASN A 169 -5.15 -6.49 2.91
CA ASN A 169 -4.20 -5.58 3.53
C ASN A 169 -4.93 -4.30 3.94
N LEU A 170 -4.75 -3.86 5.17
CA LEU A 170 -5.39 -2.70 5.75
C LEU A 170 -4.33 -1.82 6.38
N VAL A 171 -4.44 -0.52 6.16
CA VAL A 171 -3.69 0.51 6.87
C VAL A 171 -4.68 1.45 7.53
N VAL A 172 -4.47 1.74 8.81
CA VAL A 172 -5.17 2.78 9.56
C VAL A 172 -4.15 3.86 9.94
N ASP A 173 -4.17 4.98 9.22
CA ASP A 173 -3.28 6.11 9.48
C ASP A 173 -3.92 7.08 10.48
N GLU A 174 -3.08 7.73 11.30
CA GLU A 174 -3.51 8.72 12.31
C GLU A 174 -4.66 8.21 13.21
N ILE A 175 -4.54 6.97 13.71
CA ILE A 175 -5.55 6.32 14.56
C ILE A 175 -5.89 7.10 15.84
N ASP A 176 -4.96 7.92 16.34
CA ASP A 176 -5.15 8.82 17.47
C ASP A 176 -6.11 9.99 17.17
N GLU A 177 -6.27 10.34 15.90
CA GLU A 177 -7.24 11.33 15.42
C GLU A 177 -8.58 10.66 14.99
N ALA A 178 -8.73 9.35 15.17
CA ALA A 178 -9.95 8.65 14.81
C ALA A 178 -11.16 9.17 15.61
N PRO A 179 -12.36 9.24 14.99
CA PRO A 179 -13.59 9.52 15.72
C PRO A 179 -13.80 8.48 16.82
N GLN A 180 -13.93 8.91 18.07
CA GLN A 180 -14.11 8.01 19.22
C GLN A 180 -15.39 7.17 19.11
N VAL A 181 -16.46 7.76 18.57
CA VAL A 181 -17.74 7.10 18.32
C VAL A 181 -18.36 7.72 17.08
N LEU A 182 -18.84 6.88 16.16
CA LEU A 182 -19.60 7.35 14.99
C LEU A 182 -21.03 7.71 15.39
N LEU A 183 -21.73 8.51 14.57
CA LEU A 183 -23.15 8.84 14.81
C LEU A 183 -24.04 7.59 14.96
N THR A 184 -23.61 6.44 14.44
CA THR A 184 -24.31 5.15 14.56
C THR A 184 -24.05 4.43 15.88
N GLY A 185 -23.16 4.93 16.74
CA GLY A 185 -22.71 4.25 17.96
C GLY A 185 -21.63 3.20 17.75
N ASP A 186 -21.22 2.95 16.50
CA ASP A 186 -20.17 1.99 16.17
C ASP A 186 -18.76 2.57 16.40
N ASP A 187 -17.82 1.69 16.77
CA ASP A 187 -16.39 1.98 16.85
C ASP A 187 -15.74 1.77 15.45
N PRO A 188 -15.19 2.83 14.82
CA PRO A 188 -14.65 2.76 13.47
C PRO A 188 -13.46 1.80 13.35
N VAL A 189 -12.63 1.68 14.39
CA VAL A 189 -11.45 0.80 14.38
C VAL A 189 -11.89 -0.66 14.39
N LYS A 190 -12.87 -1.01 15.25
CA LYS A 190 -13.45 -2.38 15.24
C LYS A 190 -14.11 -2.74 13.92
N MET A 191 -14.73 -1.75 13.26
CA MET A 191 -15.32 -1.98 11.94
C MET A 191 -14.27 -2.28 10.88
N LEU A 192 -13.13 -1.59 10.95
CA LEU A 192 -11.96 -1.79 10.10
C LEU A 192 -11.29 -3.15 10.36
N ASP A 193 -11.18 -3.56 11.62
CA ASP A 193 -10.65 -4.88 12.01
C ASP A 193 -11.44 -6.04 11.38
N GLY A 194 -12.77 -5.89 11.28
CA GLY A 194 -13.63 -6.88 10.62
C GLY A 194 -13.38 -7.04 9.12
N ARG A 195 -12.67 -6.11 8.46
CA ARG A 195 -12.48 -6.11 7.00
C ARG A 195 -11.55 -7.20 6.50
N THR A 196 -10.65 -7.68 7.35
CA THR A 196 -9.68 -8.72 7.02
C THR A 196 -10.16 -10.13 7.36
N SER A 197 -11.40 -10.28 7.86
CA SER A 197 -11.97 -11.54 8.34
C SER A 197 -11.99 -12.67 7.30
N SER A 198 -12.12 -12.36 6.01
CA SER A 198 -12.04 -13.35 4.92
C SER A 198 -10.61 -13.83 4.61
N PHE A 199 -9.59 -13.25 5.24
CA PHE A 199 -8.17 -13.56 5.02
C PHE A 199 -7.43 -13.99 6.29
N PRO A 200 -7.97 -14.90 7.12
CA PRO A 200 -7.56 -15.11 8.51
C PRO A 200 -6.09 -15.49 8.72
N THR A 201 -5.45 -16.08 7.70
CA THR A 201 -4.06 -16.56 7.76
C THR A 201 -3.08 -15.74 6.92
N THR A 202 -3.56 -14.71 6.21
CA THR A 202 -2.72 -13.99 5.22
C THR A 202 -2.87 -12.48 5.23
N TYR A 203 -3.73 -11.94 6.10
CA TYR A 203 -3.95 -10.50 6.17
C TYR A 203 -2.74 -9.74 6.71
N LYS A 204 -2.72 -8.43 6.44
CA LYS A 204 -1.75 -7.48 7.02
C LYS A 204 -2.50 -6.24 7.51
N ARG A 205 -2.29 -5.83 8.76
CA ARG A 205 -2.83 -4.61 9.37
C ARG A 205 -1.69 -3.76 9.92
N LEU A 206 -1.65 -2.49 9.51
CA LEU A 206 -0.72 -1.46 9.98
C LEU A 206 -1.49 -0.29 10.57
#